data_AF-A0A3F2U3D4-F1
#
_entry.id   AF-A0A3F2U3D4-F1
#
_cell.length_a   1.000
_cell.length_b   1.000
_cell.length_c   1.000
_cell.angle_alpha   90.00
_cell.angle_beta   90.00
_cell.angle_gamma   90.00
#
_symmetry.space_group_name_H-M   'P 1'
#
loop_
_entity.id
_entity.type
_entity.pdbx_description
1 polymer ?
#
loop_
_entity_poly.entity_id
_entity_poly.type
_entity_poly.pdbx_seq_one_letter_code
_entity_poly.pdbx_strand_id
1 'polypeptide(L)'
;MGTARVNGRLDREIIPVGRSRGTFRQIRLRVRDNDLLLLDVVVRYGNGTVERFSVRNRIRRGSYTRTFDLRGRDRFIREIYFTYGRFTDRRGSTSVEAWGRR
;
A
#
# COMPACT_ATOMS: atom_id res chain seq x y z
N MET A 1 5.33 10.49 1.06
CA MET A 1 5.30 9.05 1.41
C MET A 1 5.81 8.24 0.22
N GLY A 2 6.08 6.94 0.35
CA GLY A 2 6.90 6.16 -0.60
C GLY A 2 6.14 5.51 -1.77
N THR A 3 6.87 4.77 -2.60
CA THR A 3 6.36 4.10 -3.82
C THR A 3 7.00 2.71 -3.97
N ALA A 4 6.27 1.77 -4.56
CA ALA A 4 6.78 0.47 -5.02
C ALA A 4 6.36 0.22 -6.48
N ARG A 5 7.13 -0.60 -7.19
CA ARG A 5 6.77 -1.11 -8.52
C ARG A 5 6.44 -2.59 -8.41
N VAL A 6 5.40 -3.01 -9.13
CA VAL A 6 4.92 -4.40 -9.20
C VAL A 6 4.97 -4.89 -10.64
N ASN A 7 5.29 -6.17 -10.84
CA ASN A 7 5.56 -6.72 -12.18
C ASN A 7 4.43 -7.60 -12.77
N GLY A 8 3.35 -7.83 -12.02
CA GLY A 8 2.16 -8.53 -12.50
C GLY A 8 2.05 -10.00 -12.20
N ARG A 9 3.00 -10.54 -11.45
CA ARG A 9 2.90 -11.88 -10.86
C ARG A 9 2.13 -11.82 -9.54
N LEU A 10 1.59 -12.95 -9.09
CA LEU A 10 1.09 -13.06 -7.72
C LEU A 10 2.31 -12.87 -6.80
N ASP A 11 2.32 -11.78 -6.05
CA ASP A 11 3.51 -11.42 -5.27
C ASP A 11 3.17 -10.55 -4.06
N ARG A 12 4.20 -10.26 -3.27
CA ARG A 12 4.20 -9.30 -2.17
C ARG A 12 5.20 -8.19 -2.48
N GLU A 13 4.78 -6.95 -2.25
CA GLU A 13 5.69 -5.80 -2.33
C GLU A 13 5.77 -5.01 -1.03
N ILE A 14 6.83 -4.21 -0.93
CA ILE A 14 7.13 -3.36 0.24
C ILE A 14 7.30 -1.91 -0.21
N ILE A 15 6.62 -1.01 0.48
CA ILE A 15 6.86 0.43 0.40
C ILE A 15 7.56 0.87 1.70
N PRO A 16 8.88 1.13 1.68
CA PRO A 16 9.56 1.69 2.83
C PRO A 16 9.08 3.12 3.09
N VAL A 17 8.82 3.45 4.35
CA VAL A 17 8.35 4.78 4.78
C VAL A 17 9.39 5.44 5.68
N GLY A 18 9.72 4.79 6.79
CA GLY A 18 10.76 5.22 7.72
C GLY A 18 10.37 6.39 8.64
N ARG A 19 11.17 6.57 9.70
CA ARG A 19 10.93 7.55 10.78
C ARG A 19 10.85 9.00 10.28
N SER A 20 11.63 9.36 9.26
CA SER A 20 11.70 10.72 8.71
C SER A 20 10.38 11.22 8.10
N ARG A 21 9.44 10.32 7.76
CA ARG A 21 8.12 10.70 7.25
C ARG A 21 7.12 11.06 8.36
N GLY A 22 7.43 10.74 9.61
CA GLY A 22 6.58 11.02 10.78
C GLY A 22 5.42 10.04 10.96
N THR A 23 4.43 10.47 11.73
CA THR A 23 3.21 9.70 12.04
C THR A 23 2.06 10.07 11.10
N PHE A 24 1.09 9.17 10.98
CA PHE A 24 -0.10 9.33 10.13
C PHE A 24 -1.33 8.77 10.85
N ARG A 25 -2.48 9.42 10.68
CA ARG A 25 -3.77 8.92 11.16
C ARG A 25 -4.47 8.05 10.12
N GLN A 26 -4.19 8.29 8.84
CA GLN A 26 -4.83 7.61 7.72
C GLN A 26 -3.83 7.38 6.60
N ILE A 27 -4.00 6.28 5.86
CA ILE A 27 -3.28 6.04 4.60
C ILE A 27 -4.21 5.63 3.47
N ARG A 28 -3.74 5.78 2.23
CA ARG A 28 -4.35 5.22 1.02
C ARG A 28 -3.26 4.86 0.02
N LEU A 29 -3.53 3.89 -0.85
CA LEU A 29 -2.62 3.52 -1.94
C LEU A 29 -3.19 4.05 -3.26
N ARG A 30 -2.34 4.59 -4.12
CA ARG A 30 -2.67 5.00 -5.49
C ARG A 30 -2.05 4.03 -6.47
N VAL A 31 -2.83 3.57 -7.43
CA VAL A 31 -2.37 2.71 -8.52
C VAL A 31 -2.30 3.55 -9.79
N ARG A 32 -1.23 3.43 -10.58
CA ARG A 32 -0.97 4.32 -11.73
C ARG A 32 -1.17 3.65 -13.08
N ASP A 33 -0.32 2.69 -13.41
CA ASP A 33 -0.07 2.30 -14.82
C ASP A 33 -0.96 1.14 -15.29
N ASN A 34 -1.33 0.26 -14.37
CA ASN A 34 -2.16 -0.92 -14.63
C ASN A 34 -3.15 -1.17 -13.50
N ASP A 35 -4.27 -1.83 -13.80
CA ASP A 35 -5.23 -2.28 -12.81
C ASP A 35 -4.58 -3.29 -11.84
N LEU A 36 -4.92 -3.20 -10.56
CA LEU A 36 -4.33 -4.03 -9.51
C LEU A 36 -5.43 -4.72 -8.70
N LEU A 37 -5.41 -6.06 -8.68
CA LEU A 37 -6.18 -6.82 -7.69
C LEU A 37 -5.44 -6.78 -6.35
N LEU A 38 -5.82 -5.87 -5.47
CA LEU A 38 -5.21 -5.71 -4.15
C LEU A 38 -5.89 -6.66 -3.16
N LEU A 39 -5.10 -7.53 -2.52
CA LEU A 39 -5.62 -8.56 -1.63
C LEU A 39 -5.58 -8.10 -0.17
N ASP A 40 -4.39 -7.85 0.36
CA ASP A 40 -4.19 -7.39 1.73
C ASP A 40 -3.16 -6.27 1.79
N VAL A 41 -3.32 -5.41 2.79
CA VAL A 41 -2.36 -4.36 3.16
C VAL A 41 -1.96 -4.56 4.61
N VAL A 42 -0.67 -4.53 4.90
CA VAL A 42 -0.13 -4.63 6.26
C VAL A 42 0.76 -3.45 6.54
N VAL A 43 0.42 -2.68 7.57
CA VAL A 43 1.20 -1.55 8.05
C VAL A 43 2.07 -2.03 9.20
N ARG A 44 3.38 -1.88 9.09
CA ARG A 44 4.34 -2.22 10.14
C ARG A 44 4.90 -0.95 10.73
N TYR A 45 4.71 -0.76 12.03
CA TYR A 45 5.18 0.43 12.73
C TYR A 45 6.63 0.29 13.20
N GLY A 46 7.22 1.41 13.59
CA GLY A 46 8.57 1.47 14.15
C GLY A 46 8.79 0.59 15.38
N ASN A 47 7.77 0.41 16.21
CA ASN A 47 7.82 -0.42 17.41
C ASN A 47 7.53 -1.91 17.15
N GLY A 48 7.48 -2.34 15.88
CA GLY A 48 7.24 -3.74 15.51
C GLY A 48 5.78 -4.18 15.44
N THR A 49 4.85 -3.41 16.03
CA THR A 49 3.41 -3.72 15.91
C THR A 49 2.93 -3.65 14.46
N VAL A 50 1.88 -4.42 14.16
CA VAL A 50 1.32 -4.53 12.81
C VAL A 50 -0.18 -4.28 12.82
N GLU A 51 -0.67 -3.64 11.77
CA GLU A 51 -2.09 -3.53 11.45
C GLU A 51 -2.35 -4.14 10.08
N ARG A 52 -3.40 -4.95 9.97
CA ARG A 52 -3.74 -5.69 8.74
C ARG A 52 -5.11 -5.24 8.25
N PHE A 53 -5.19 -4.94 6.97
CA PHE A 53 -6.41 -4.57 6.28
C PHE A 53 -6.63 -5.55 5.15
N SER A 54 -7.71 -6.32 5.23
CA SER A 54 -8.14 -7.10 4.10
C SER A 54 -8.92 -6.22 3.13
N VAL A 55 -8.59 -6.35 1.85
CA VAL A 55 -9.10 -5.47 0.79
C VAL A 55 -9.86 -6.28 -0.25
N ARG A 56 -9.22 -7.30 -0.84
CA ARG A 56 -9.74 -8.16 -1.91
C ARG A 56 -10.56 -7.39 -2.96
N ASN A 57 -9.96 -6.32 -3.49
CA ASN A 57 -10.65 -5.44 -4.43
C ASN A 57 -9.76 -5.09 -5.63
N ARG A 58 -10.39 -4.91 -6.80
CA ARG A 58 -9.71 -4.39 -7.98
C ARG A 58 -9.64 -2.87 -7.91
N ILE A 59 -8.43 -2.34 -7.90
CA ILE A 59 -8.16 -0.91 -7.96
C ILE A 59 -7.82 -0.56 -9.41
N ARG A 60 -8.67 0.27 -10.01
CA ARG A 60 -8.46 0.72 -11.39
C ARG A 60 -7.23 1.60 -11.48
N ARG A 61 -6.55 1.56 -12.63
CA ARG A 61 -5.47 2.48 -12.96
C ARG A 61 -5.87 3.94 -12.72
N GLY A 62 -4.93 4.75 -12.24
CA GLY A 62 -5.14 6.14 -11.85
C GLY A 62 -5.94 6.35 -10.55
N SER A 63 -6.51 5.30 -9.96
CA SER A 63 -7.42 5.39 -8.81
C SER A 63 -6.72 5.13 -7.47
N TYR A 64 -7.45 5.40 -6.39
CA TYR A 64 -7.02 5.13 -5.02
C TYR A 64 -7.80 3.96 -4.42
N THR A 65 -7.19 3.31 -3.43
CA THR A 65 -7.92 2.46 -2.48
C THR A 65 -8.88 3.31 -1.65
N ARG A 66 -9.78 2.64 -0.90
CA ARG A 66 -10.40 3.25 0.28
C ARG A 66 -9.33 3.77 1.24
N THR A 67 -9.74 4.70 2.09
CA THR A 67 -8.90 5.15 3.21
C THR A 67 -8.80 4.03 4.26
N PHE A 68 -7.61 3.85 4.80
CA PHE A 68 -7.35 2.99 5.94
C PHE A 68 -7.07 3.86 7.16
N ASP A 69 -7.98 3.84 8.14
CA ASP A 69 -7.77 4.49 9.43
C ASP A 69 -6.78 3.68 10.27
N LEU A 70 -5.73 4.36 10.73
CA LEU A 70 -4.67 3.75 11.50
C LEU A 70 -4.96 3.87 13.00
N ARG A 71 -4.77 2.77 13.72
CA ARG A 71 -4.77 2.77 15.19
C ARG A 71 -3.43 3.24 15.75
N GLY A 72 -2.35 3.20 14.97
CA GLY A 72 -1.01 3.65 15.34
C GLY A 72 -0.73 5.13 15.15
N ARG A 73 -1.63 6.00 15.62
CA ARG A 73 -1.59 7.46 15.41
C ARG A 73 -0.33 8.14 15.94
N ASP A 74 0.25 7.61 17.02
CA ASP A 74 1.46 8.15 17.66
C ASP A 74 2.73 7.40 17.24
N ARG A 75 2.59 6.43 16.33
CA ARG A 75 3.67 5.57 15.86
C ARG A 75 4.01 5.93 14.41
N PHE A 76 5.30 6.08 14.11
CA PHE A 76 5.71 6.23 12.72
C PHE A 76 5.56 4.89 11.98
N ILE A 77 5.20 4.96 10.70
CA ILE A 77 5.14 3.78 9.84
C ILE A 77 6.57 3.45 9.41
N ARG A 78 7.03 2.24 9.71
CA ARG A 78 8.31 1.76 9.19
C ARG A 78 8.17 1.45 7.70
N GLU A 79 7.16 0.67 7.36
CA GLU A 79 6.88 0.24 5.98
C GLU A 79 5.46 -0.29 5.83
N ILE A 80 5.05 -0.41 4.58
CA ILE A 80 3.75 -0.96 4.18
C ILE A 80 4.00 -2.14 3.28
N TYR A 81 3.47 -3.29 3.65
CA TYR A 81 3.38 -4.46 2.78
C TYR A 81 2.04 -4.47 2.09
N PHE A 82 2.02 -5.01 0.88
CA PHE A 82 0.76 -5.40 0.26
C PHE A 82 0.94 -6.64 -0.60
N THR A 83 -0.11 -7.44 -0.68
CA THR A 83 -0.21 -8.59 -1.57
C THR A 83 -1.19 -8.28 -2.68
N TYR A 84 -0.87 -8.77 -3.88
CA TYR A 84 -1.68 -8.50 -5.06
C TYR A 84 -1.78 -9.72 -5.96
N GLY A 85 -2.93 -9.86 -6.60
CA GLY A 85 -3.18 -10.91 -7.58
C GLY A 85 -2.48 -10.64 -8.90
N ARG A 86 -2.43 -11.69 -9.74
CA ARG A 86 -1.95 -11.59 -11.12
C ARG A 86 -2.71 -10.47 -11.84
N PHE A 87 -1.99 -9.68 -12.63
CA PHE A 87 -2.65 -8.64 -13.41
C PHE A 87 -3.61 -9.26 -14.42
N THR A 88 -4.77 -8.63 -14.54
CA THR A 88 -5.76 -9.02 -15.55
C THR A 88 -5.45 -8.43 -16.92
N ASP A 89 -4.64 -7.37 -16.95
CA ASP A 89 -4.29 -6.63 -18.16
C ASP A 89 -2.85 -6.93 -18.59
N ARG A 90 -2.63 -7.09 -19.90
CA ARG A 90 -1.32 -7.43 -20.50
C ARG A 90 -0.27 -6.30 -20.47
N ARG A 91 -0.55 -5.17 -19.81
CA ARG A 91 0.26 -3.92 -19.89
C ARG A 91 1.58 -3.94 -19.10
N GLY A 92 2.05 -5.09 -18.64
CA GLY A 92 3.30 -5.17 -17.87
C GLY A 92 3.12 -4.61 -16.45
N SER A 93 4.14 -3.93 -15.91
CA SER A 93 4.23 -3.47 -14.52
C SER A 93 3.25 -2.34 -14.14
N THR A 94 3.06 -2.11 -12.84
CA THR A 94 2.38 -0.90 -12.32
C THR A 94 3.10 -0.31 -11.11
N SER A 95 2.95 0.99 -10.92
CA SER A 95 3.47 1.71 -9.76
C SER A 95 2.39 1.90 -8.70
N VAL A 96 2.72 1.60 -7.45
CA VAL A 96 1.86 1.78 -6.28
C VAL A 96 2.48 2.83 -5.37
N GLU A 97 1.80 3.95 -5.20
CA GLU A 97 2.23 5.02 -4.31
C GLU A 97 1.43 4.98 -3.02
N ALA A 98 2.11 5.12 -1.90
CA ALA A 98 1.46 5.22 -0.62
C ALA A 98 1.33 6.69 -0.22
N TRP A 99 0.15 7.08 0.27
CA TRP A 99 -0.18 8.44 0.70
C TRP A 99 -0.70 8.41 2.14
N GLY A 100 -0.31 9.41 2.92
CA GLY A 100 -0.63 9.49 4.34
C GLY A 100 -1.20 10.86 4.69
N ARG A 101 -2.17 10.88 5.60
CA ARG A 101 -2.76 12.09 6.18
C ARG A 101 -2.52 12.11 7.68
N ARG A 102 -2.19 13.29 8.21
CA ARG A 102 -1.98 13.54 9.63
C ARG A 102 -3.29 13.84 10.34
#